data_AF-A0A7S3LMH6-F1
#
_entry.id   AF-A0A7S3LMH6-F1
#
_cell.length_a   1.000
_cell.length_b   1.000
_cell.length_c   1.000
_cell.angle_alpha   90.00
_cell.angle_beta   90.00
_cell.angle_gamma   90.00
#
_symmetry.space_group_name_H-M   'P 1'
#
loop_
_entity.id
_entity.type
_entity.pdbx_description
1 polymer ?
#
loop_
_entity_poly.entity_id
_entity_poly.type
_entity_poly.pdbx_seq_one_letter_code
_entity_poly.pdbx_strand_id
1 'polypeptide(L)'
;MRLVKKLEDQYGPYDQIFLATDDPKVIEDATTLMIEDAQYKFVFQPIDRTIYENGDENGVDVRLEFNNPKLVRDIATDIWALAHCDALVVSFASSVAWVAYELLIARKGHYAPFISIDLAWGDKKNVGRFLKEPNLG
;
A
#
# COMPACT_ATOMS: atom_id res chain seq x y z
N MET A 1 14.14 -1.99 -2.17
CA MET A 1 15.26 -1.20 -1.59
C MET A 1 15.74 -0.04 -2.46
N ARG A 2 16.02 -0.21 -3.76
CA ARG A 2 16.50 0.89 -4.64
C ARG A 2 15.64 2.16 -4.61
N LEU A 3 14.32 2.03 -4.48
CA LEU A 3 13.41 3.18 -4.45
C LEU A 3 13.43 3.92 -3.11
N VAL A 4 13.53 3.19 -1.99
CA VAL A 4 13.74 3.80 -0.66
C VAL A 4 15.02 4.62 -0.67
N LYS A 5 16.11 4.08 -1.23
CA LYS A 5 17.38 4.81 -1.34
C LYS A 5 17.27 6.11 -2.12
N LYS A 6 16.49 6.14 -3.21
CA LYS A 6 16.21 7.38 -3.97
C LYS A 6 15.49 8.43 -3.13
N LEU A 7 14.54 8.02 -2.29
CA LEU A 7 13.89 8.95 -1.36
C LEU A 7 14.89 9.44 -0.32
N GLU A 8 15.74 8.56 0.21
CA GLU A 8 16.74 8.95 1.20
C GLU A 8 17.74 9.99 0.69
N ASP A 9 18.21 9.81 -0.55
CA ASP A 9 19.18 10.71 -1.16
C ASP A 9 18.62 12.14 -1.34
N GLN A 10 17.30 12.30 -1.37
CA GLN A 10 16.63 13.59 -1.55
C GLN A 10 16.07 14.18 -0.25
N TYR A 11 15.56 13.35 0.66
CA TYR A 11 14.77 13.79 1.80
C TYR A 11 15.34 13.39 3.17
N GLY A 12 16.43 12.61 3.21
CA GLY A 12 17.04 12.13 4.45
C GLY A 12 16.66 10.68 4.80
N PRO A 13 17.26 10.12 5.86
CA PRO A 13 17.21 8.68 6.13
C PRO A 13 15.79 8.17 6.44
N TYR A 14 15.50 6.94 5.99
CA TYR A 14 14.27 6.22 6.30
C TYR A 14 14.62 4.83 6.87
N ASP A 15 14.81 4.75 8.19
CA ASP A 15 15.25 3.55 8.90
C ASP A 15 14.10 2.64 9.35
N GLN A 16 12.85 3.12 9.33
CA GLN A 16 11.65 2.36 9.65
C GLN A 16 10.69 2.30 8.46
N ILE A 17 10.37 1.08 8.02
CA ILE A 17 9.53 0.83 6.85
C ILE A 17 8.26 0.09 7.29
N PHE A 18 7.10 0.71 7.07
CA PHE A 18 5.83 0.01 7.18
C PHE A 18 5.49 -0.72 5.86
N LEU A 19 5.13 -2.00 5.93
CA LEU A 19 4.72 -2.80 4.79
C LEU A 19 3.23 -3.17 4.86
N ALA A 20 2.46 -2.64 3.92
CA ALA A 20 1.11 -3.09 3.60
C ALA A 20 1.17 -3.90 2.30
N THR A 21 0.96 -5.21 2.40
CA THR A 21 1.05 -6.15 1.27
C THR A 21 0.09 -7.32 1.50
N ASP A 22 -0.54 -7.75 0.41
CA ASP A 22 -1.36 -8.95 0.32
C ASP A 22 -0.52 -10.21 0.06
N ASP A 23 0.67 -10.08 -0.53
CA ASP A 23 1.60 -11.17 -0.78
C ASP A 23 2.40 -11.57 0.48
N PRO A 24 2.28 -12.81 1.00
CA PRO A 24 3.07 -13.29 2.13
C PRO A 24 4.57 -13.40 1.84
N LYS A 25 4.98 -13.64 0.59
CA LYS A 25 6.41 -13.74 0.23
C LYS A 25 7.13 -12.42 0.45
N VAL A 26 6.45 -11.29 0.25
CA VAL A 26 7.02 -9.97 0.53
C VAL A 26 7.36 -9.82 2.02
N ILE A 27 6.57 -10.41 2.91
CA ILE A 27 6.85 -10.43 4.35
C ILE A 27 8.04 -11.33 4.69
N GLU A 28 8.12 -12.50 4.06
CA GLU A 28 9.25 -13.42 4.21
C GLU A 28 10.58 -12.79 3.74
N ASP A 29 10.56 -12.15 2.57
CA ASP A 29 11.70 -11.43 2.00
C ASP A 29 12.12 -10.27 2.91
N ALA A 30 11.17 -9.47 3.40
CA ALA A 30 11.45 -8.38 4.33
C ALA A 30 12.04 -8.87 5.65
N THR A 31 11.54 -9.98 6.18
CA THR A 31 12.04 -10.60 7.41
C THR A 31 13.46 -11.13 7.22
N THR A 32 13.73 -11.77 6.08
CA THR A 32 15.08 -12.22 5.70
C THR A 32 16.04 -11.04 5.60
N LEU A 33 15.63 -9.96 4.93
CA LEU A 33 16.42 -8.75 4.83
C LEU A 33 16.72 -8.13 6.21
N MET A 34 15.78 -8.14 7.17
CA MET A 34 16.08 -7.66 8.54
C MET A 34 17.17 -8.45 9.25
N ILE A 35 17.29 -9.75 8.95
CA ILE A 35 18.28 -10.64 9.57
C ILE A 35 19.65 -10.45 8.89
N GLU A 36 19.65 -10.34 7.56
CA GLU A 36 20.88 -10.23 6.76
C GLU A 36 21.46 -8.81 6.73
N ASP A 37 20.60 -7.79 6.75
CA ASP A 37 20.95 -6.37 6.65
C ASP A 37 20.07 -5.52 7.58
N ALA A 38 20.62 -5.19 8.75
CA ALA A 38 19.95 -4.39 9.77
C ALA A 38 19.79 -2.90 9.42
N GLN A 39 20.04 -2.50 8.16
CA GLN A 39 19.84 -1.11 7.73
C GLN A 39 18.39 -0.64 7.90
N TYR A 40 17.41 -1.54 7.72
CA TYR A 40 15.99 -1.19 7.78
C TYR A 40 15.22 -2.03 8.77
N LYS A 41 14.37 -1.37 9.55
CA LYS A 41 13.41 -2.03 10.44
C LYS A 41 12.05 -2.08 9.76
N PHE A 42 11.62 -3.28 9.37
CA PHE A 42 10.29 -3.46 8.80
C PHE A 42 9.24 -3.67 9.89
N VAL A 43 8.06 -3.09 9.67
CA VAL A 43 6.88 -3.22 10.52
C VAL A 43 5.70 -3.55 9.62
N PHE A 44 4.91 -4.55 9.99
CA PHE A 44 3.73 -4.97 9.23
C PHE A 44 2.70 -5.55 10.17
N GLN A 45 1.44 -5.56 9.74
CA GLN A 45 0.38 -6.16 10.54
C GLN A 45 0.49 -7.70 10.56
N PRO A 46 0.28 -8.35 11.72
CA PRO A 46 0.26 -9.81 11.84
C PRO A 46 -1.11 -10.37 11.42
N ILE A 47 -1.45 -10.21 10.15
CA ILE A 47 -2.69 -10.73 9.56
C ILE A 47 -2.44 -12.02 8.78
N ASP A 48 -3.48 -12.84 8.69
CA ASP A 48 -3.53 -13.97 7.76
C ASP A 48 -3.66 -13.45 6.32
N ARG A 49 -2.64 -13.71 5.51
CA ARG A 49 -2.55 -13.27 4.11
C ARG A 49 -2.93 -14.34 3.11
N THR A 50 -3.12 -15.58 3.54
CA THR A 50 -3.51 -16.69 2.66
C THR A 50 -4.86 -16.45 1.98
N ILE A 51 -5.71 -15.61 2.60
CA ILE A 51 -6.98 -15.14 2.04
C ILE A 51 -6.84 -14.41 0.69
N TYR A 52 -5.67 -13.81 0.42
CA TYR A 52 -5.39 -13.08 -0.82
C TYR A 52 -4.85 -13.99 -1.94
N GLU A 53 -4.37 -15.20 -1.61
CA GLU A 53 -3.69 -16.10 -2.55
C GLU A 53 -4.65 -16.84 -3.51
N ASN A 54 -5.95 -16.80 -3.25
CA ASN A 54 -6.93 -17.48 -4.11
C ASN A 54 -6.99 -16.77 -5.46
N GLY A 55 -6.34 -17.33 -6.49
CA GLY A 55 -6.15 -16.73 -7.81
C GLY A 55 -7.39 -16.63 -8.68
N ASP A 56 -8.32 -15.74 -8.36
CA ASP A 56 -9.31 -15.26 -9.32
C ASP A 56 -8.76 -14.04 -10.09
N GLU A 57 -8.80 -14.14 -11.42
CA GLU A 57 -8.44 -13.11 -12.41
C GLU A 57 -9.23 -11.81 -12.21
N ASN A 58 -10.36 -11.88 -11.51
CA ASN A 58 -11.27 -10.75 -11.26
C ASN A 58 -10.73 -9.70 -10.27
N GLY A 59 -9.57 -9.93 -9.64
CA GLY A 59 -8.98 -9.02 -8.65
C GLY A 59 -9.68 -9.06 -7.29
N VAL A 60 -9.04 -8.49 -6.27
CA VAL A 60 -9.54 -8.53 -4.88
C VAL A 60 -10.77 -7.63 -4.67
N ASP A 61 -10.86 -6.53 -5.41
CA ASP A 61 -11.88 -5.48 -5.22
C ASP A 61 -13.34 -5.94 -5.46
N VAL A 62 -13.56 -7.03 -6.19
CA VAL A 62 -14.92 -7.52 -6.56
C VAL A 62 -15.39 -8.72 -5.75
N ARG A 63 -14.55 -9.20 -4.83
CA ARG A 63 -14.79 -10.42 -4.05
C ARG A 63 -15.65 -10.14 -2.83
N LEU A 64 -16.85 -10.71 -2.79
CA LEU A 64 -17.82 -10.46 -1.72
C LEU A 64 -17.33 -10.95 -0.35
N GLU A 65 -16.47 -11.97 -0.31
CA GLU A 65 -15.85 -12.49 0.91
C GLU A 65 -14.93 -11.46 1.61
N PHE A 66 -14.48 -10.44 0.88
CA PHE A 66 -13.73 -9.31 1.44
C PHE A 66 -14.62 -8.30 2.18
N ASN A 67 -15.95 -8.36 2.00
CA ASN A 67 -16.92 -7.55 2.75
C ASN A 67 -17.19 -8.12 4.16
N ASN A 68 -16.14 -8.52 4.86
CA ASN A 68 -16.18 -8.97 6.25
C ASN A 68 -15.64 -7.85 7.17
N PRO A 69 -16.32 -7.50 8.27
CA PRO A 69 -15.84 -6.51 9.24
C PRO A 69 -14.39 -6.70 9.71
N LYS A 70 -13.88 -7.94 9.79
CA LYS A 70 -12.47 -8.17 10.12
C LYS A 70 -11.55 -7.61 9.02
N LEU A 71 -11.77 -7.99 7.77
CA LEU A 71 -10.92 -7.59 6.65
C LEU A 71 -10.99 -6.09 6.38
N VAL A 72 -12.19 -5.51 6.53
CA VAL A 72 -12.36 -4.06 6.47
C VAL A 72 -11.50 -3.35 7.53
N ARG A 73 -11.44 -3.87 8.76
CA ARG A 73 -10.56 -3.32 9.81
C ARG A 73 -9.08 -3.52 9.50
N ASP A 74 -8.70 -4.68 8.98
CA ASP A 74 -7.32 -4.98 8.62
C ASP A 74 -6.82 -3.99 7.54
N ILE A 75 -7.60 -3.78 6.47
CA ILE A 75 -7.31 -2.81 5.40
C ILE A 75 -7.34 -1.37 5.94
N ALA A 76 -8.32 -1.00 6.76
CA ALA A 76 -8.40 0.34 7.35
C ALA A 76 -7.17 0.65 8.23
N THR A 77 -6.64 -0.37 8.91
CA THR A 77 -5.41 -0.24 9.72
C THR A 77 -4.18 -0.03 8.83
N ASP A 78 -4.10 -0.71 7.68
CA ASP A 78 -3.02 -0.47 6.70
C ASP A 78 -3.10 0.95 6.13
N ILE A 79 -4.30 1.40 5.73
CA ILE A 79 -4.52 2.78 5.25
C ILE A 79 -4.10 3.79 6.32
N TRP A 80 -4.51 3.57 7.57
CA TRP A 80 -4.15 4.45 8.68
C TRP A 80 -2.64 4.48 8.89
N ALA A 81 -1.97 3.34 8.92
CA ALA A 81 -0.53 3.25 9.14
C ALA A 81 0.28 3.86 7.98
N LEU A 82 -0.07 3.53 6.73
CA LEU A 82 0.52 4.14 5.53
C LEU A 82 0.36 5.64 5.53
N ALA A 83 -0.85 6.12 5.87
CA ALA A 83 -1.07 7.55 5.95
C ALA A 83 -0.09 8.17 6.95
N HIS A 84 0.28 7.51 8.06
CA HIS A 84 1.18 8.04 9.10
C HIS A 84 2.67 8.06 8.75
N CYS A 85 3.05 7.49 7.61
CA CYS A 85 4.42 7.54 7.12
C CYS A 85 4.83 8.95 6.67
N ASP A 86 6.15 9.18 6.60
CA ASP A 86 6.74 10.43 6.13
C ASP A 86 6.90 10.49 4.61
N ALA A 87 7.04 9.33 3.97
CA ALA A 87 7.07 9.16 2.53
C ALA A 87 6.44 7.83 2.14
N LEU A 88 6.05 7.68 0.88
CA LEU A 88 5.44 6.45 0.36
C LEU A 88 6.20 5.90 -0.85
N VAL A 89 6.31 4.57 -0.92
CA VAL A 89 6.63 3.85 -2.16
C VAL A 89 5.44 2.94 -2.45
N VAL A 90 4.67 3.24 -3.48
CA VAL A 90 3.37 2.61 -3.72
C VAL A 90 3.10 2.34 -5.19
N SER A 91 2.12 1.48 -5.47
CA SER A 91 1.44 1.37 -6.76
C SER A 91 0.14 2.18 -6.68
N PHE A 92 -0.04 3.17 -7.54
CA PHE A 92 -1.31 3.91 -7.62
C PHE A 92 -2.38 3.19 -8.44
N ALA A 93 -2.10 2.02 -9.03
CA ALA A 93 -3.18 1.12 -9.45
C ALA A 93 -3.99 0.57 -8.26
N SER A 94 -3.42 0.57 -7.05
CA SER A 94 -4.11 0.18 -5.82
C SER A 94 -4.99 1.31 -5.27
N SER A 95 -6.26 1.01 -5.05
CA SER A 95 -7.23 1.90 -4.37
C SER A 95 -6.80 2.20 -2.93
N VAL A 96 -6.25 1.20 -2.23
CA VAL A 96 -5.71 1.33 -0.86
C VAL A 96 -4.59 2.37 -0.81
N ALA A 97 -3.63 2.28 -1.73
CA ALA A 97 -2.51 3.22 -1.78
C ALA A 97 -2.97 4.65 -2.09
N TRP A 98 -3.95 4.80 -2.97
CA TRP A 98 -4.49 6.12 -3.30
C TRP A 98 -5.19 6.75 -2.09
N VAL A 99 -6.12 6.03 -1.45
CA VAL A 99 -6.82 6.53 -0.25
C VAL A 99 -5.82 6.85 0.87
N ALA A 100 -4.81 6.01 1.07
CA ALA A 100 -3.76 6.27 2.05
C ALA A 100 -2.98 7.56 1.76
N TYR A 101 -2.63 7.83 0.49
CA TYR A 101 -1.91 9.05 0.13
C TYR A 101 -2.78 10.31 0.25
N GLU A 102 -4.06 10.25 -0.10
CA GLU A 102 -4.99 11.37 0.11
C GLU A 102 -5.16 11.68 1.59
N LEU A 103 -5.30 10.66 2.44
CA LEU A 103 -5.37 10.81 3.88
C LEU A 103 -4.06 11.37 4.46
N LEU A 104 -2.92 10.94 3.91
CA LEU A 104 -1.60 11.47 4.27
C LEU A 104 -1.51 12.96 3.98
N ILE A 105 -1.87 13.40 2.77
CA ILE A 105 -1.86 14.82 2.39
C ILE A 105 -2.79 15.62 3.29
N ALA A 106 -4.01 15.11 3.52
CA ALA A 106 -4.99 15.77 4.38
C ALA A 106 -4.45 15.97 5.81
N ARG A 107 -3.73 14.98 6.36
CA ARG A 107 -3.13 15.08 7.70
C ARG A 107 -1.92 16.02 7.74
N LYS A 108 -1.02 15.95 6.75
CA LYS A 108 0.20 16.76 6.74
C LYS A 108 -0.03 18.21 6.27
N GLY A 109 -1.13 18.47 5.56
CA GLY A 109 -1.45 19.78 4.98
C GLY A 109 -0.58 20.16 3.78
N HIS A 110 0.21 19.22 3.25
CA HIS A 110 1.06 19.39 2.06
C HIS A 110 1.33 18.04 1.39
N TYR A 111 1.82 18.08 0.15
CA TYR A 111 2.23 16.89 -0.59
C TYR A 111 3.48 16.27 0.04
N ALA A 112 3.35 15.05 0.56
CA ALA A 112 4.50 14.32 1.05
C ALA A 112 5.26 13.63 -0.08
N PRO A 113 6.56 13.37 0.11
CA PRO A 113 7.37 12.61 -0.84
C PRO A 113 6.74 11.24 -1.14
N PHE A 114 6.73 10.87 -2.42
CA PHE A 114 6.36 9.52 -2.82
C PHE A 114 7.12 9.09 -4.08
N ILE A 115 7.20 7.79 -4.27
CA ILE A 115 7.53 7.17 -5.54
C ILE A 115 6.38 6.25 -5.91
N SER A 116 5.78 6.49 -7.07
CA SER A 116 4.88 5.53 -7.69
C SER A 116 5.66 4.57 -8.59
N ILE A 117 5.35 3.28 -8.51
CA ILE A 117 6.01 2.24 -9.32
C ILE A 117 5.29 1.95 -10.64
N ASP A 118 4.06 2.45 -10.82
CA ASP A 118 3.22 2.17 -11.99
C ASP A 118 2.55 3.42 -12.58
N LEU A 119 1.51 3.96 -11.94
CA LEU A 119 0.66 5.04 -12.43
C LEU A 119 1.00 6.35 -11.74
N ALA A 120 0.85 7.47 -12.43
CA ALA A 120 0.97 8.77 -11.77
C ALA A 120 -0.19 8.98 -10.77
N TRP A 121 0.07 9.71 -9.70
CA TRP A 121 -1.02 10.18 -8.82
C TRP A 121 -1.96 11.08 -9.63
N GLY A 122 -3.27 10.82 -9.55
CA GLY A 122 -4.28 11.49 -10.37
C GLY A 122 -4.42 10.98 -11.81
N ASP A 123 -3.81 9.85 -12.18
CA ASP A 123 -3.98 9.25 -13.51
C ASP A 123 -5.46 8.91 -13.79
N LYS A 124 -5.94 9.31 -14.98
CA LYS A 124 -7.32 9.13 -15.44
C LYS A 124 -7.83 7.69 -15.36
N LYS A 125 -6.93 6.70 -15.50
CA LYS A 125 -7.28 5.28 -15.36
C LYS A 125 -7.85 4.95 -13.98
N ASN A 126 -7.41 5.67 -12.95
CA ASN A 126 -7.88 5.47 -11.59
C ASN A 126 -9.13 6.32 -11.30
N VAL A 127 -9.20 7.56 -11.82
CA VAL A 127 -10.37 8.44 -11.63
C VAL A 127 -11.65 7.84 -12.23
N GLY A 128 -11.53 7.03 -13.29
CA GLY A 128 -12.66 6.34 -13.92
C GLY A 128 -13.14 5.07 -13.22
N ARG A 129 -12.41 4.54 -12.22
CA ARG A 129 -12.75 3.25 -11.56
C ARG A 129 -13.98 3.36 -10.64
N PHE A 130 -14.21 4.55 -10.07
CA PHE A 130 -15.39 4.86 -9.25
C PHE A 130 -16.52 5.54 -10.03
N LEU A 131 -16.27 5.96 -11.28
CA LEU A 131 -17.20 6.73 -12.12
C LEU A 131 -17.84 5.92 -13.24
N LYS A 132 -17.38 4.68 -13.50
CA LYS A 132 -18.12 3.78 -14.37
C LYS A 132 -19.33 3.28 -13.60
N GLU A 133 -20.52 3.75 -13.99
CA GLU A 133 -21.77 3.12 -13.56
C GLU A 133 -21.66 1.61 -13.76
N PRO A 134 -22.11 0.80 -12.79
CA PRO A 134 -22.25 -0.62 -13.04
C PRO A 134 -23.21 -0.76 -14.23
N ASN A 135 -22.74 -1.40 -15.30
CA ASN A 135 -23.64 -1.85 -16.36
C ASN A 135 -24.59 -2.86 -15.71
N LEU A 136 -25.73 -2.37 -15.22
CA LEU A 136 -26.89 -3.16 -14.82
C LEU A 136 -27.52 -3.67 -16.13
N GLY A 137 -26.90 -4.70 -16.70
CA GLY A 137 -27.48 -5.55 -17.74
C GLY A 137 -28.40 -6.59 -17.14
#